data_AF-A0A8I1TK35-F1
#
_entry.id   AF-A0A8I1TK35-F1
#
_cell.length_a   1.000
_cell.length_b   1.000
_cell.length_c   1.000
_cell.angle_alpha   90.00
_cell.angle_beta   90.00
_cell.angle_gamma   90.00
#
_symmetry.space_group_name_H-M   'P 1'
#
loop_
_entity.id
_entity.type
_entity.pdbx_description
1 polymer ?
#
loop_
_entity_poly.entity_id
_entity_poly.type
_entity_poly.pdbx_seq_one_letter_code
_entity_poly.pdbx_strand_id
1 'polypeptide(L)'
;MASAAWSRSIGRPWWAAIDRAIPVLGVCRGAQLLDVALGGTLHQHVPELVGTTAHGAAPPEFAAVDVDLDAGSLAGRLLGEHARVRCLHHQPIDRLGDGLRVTARACDGVVEAVEPS
;
A
#
# COMPACT_ATOMS: atom_id res chain seq x y z
N MET A 1 -22.46 -5.39 12.33
CA MET A 1 -22.15 -6.69 11.67
C MET A 1 -22.52 -6.65 10.19
N ALA A 2 -21.81 -5.82 9.40
CA ALA A 2 -21.99 -5.77 7.95
C ALA A 2 -21.13 -6.86 7.30
N SER A 3 -21.77 -8.00 7.06
CA SER A 3 -21.59 -8.90 5.92
C SER A 3 -20.20 -9.02 5.28
N ALA A 4 -19.51 -10.11 5.61
CA ALA A 4 -18.36 -10.67 4.87
C ALA A 4 -18.65 -10.99 3.39
N ALA A 5 -19.88 -10.77 2.90
CA ALA A 5 -20.25 -11.00 1.50
C ALA A 5 -19.91 -9.82 0.57
N TRP A 6 -19.77 -8.59 1.10
CA TRP A 6 -19.41 -7.43 0.27
C TRP A 6 -17.91 -7.41 -0.13
N SER A 7 -17.01 -7.96 0.68
CA SER A 7 -15.56 -7.96 0.38
C SER A 7 -15.15 -8.94 -0.73
N ARG A 8 -16.01 -9.92 -1.06
CA ARG A 8 -15.69 -10.96 -2.05
C ARG A 8 -16.11 -10.61 -3.49
N SER A 9 -16.91 -9.57 -3.72
CA SER A 9 -17.45 -9.25 -5.05
C SER A 9 -16.51 -8.41 -5.92
N ILE A 10 -15.68 -7.53 -5.32
CA ILE A 10 -14.73 -6.66 -6.04
C ILE A 10 -13.34 -7.31 -6.25
N GLY A 11 -13.08 -8.48 -5.64
CA GLY A 11 -11.73 -9.10 -5.55
C GLY A 11 -11.57 -10.51 -6.13
N ARG A 12 -12.54 -11.04 -6.90
CA ARG A 12 -12.55 -12.45 -7.36
C ARG A 12 -11.22 -13.01 -7.93
N PRO A 13 -10.46 -12.30 -8.80
CA PRO A 13 -9.20 -12.86 -9.30
C PRO A 13 -8.08 -12.88 -8.24
N TRP A 14 -8.05 -11.92 -7.31
CA TRP A 14 -7.03 -11.85 -6.26
C TRP A 14 -7.19 -12.96 -5.23
N TRP A 15 -8.42 -13.25 -4.83
CA TRP A 15 -8.68 -14.37 -3.93
C TRP A 15 -8.32 -15.71 -4.55
N ALA A 16 -8.61 -15.91 -5.84
CA ALA A 16 -8.18 -17.11 -6.54
C ALA A 16 -6.65 -17.25 -6.60
N ALA A 17 -5.91 -16.15 -6.71
CA ALA A 17 -4.45 -16.16 -6.69
C ALA A 17 -3.91 -16.48 -5.29
N ILE A 18 -4.43 -15.80 -4.26
CA ILE A 18 -4.05 -16.00 -2.86
C ILE A 18 -4.35 -17.44 -2.41
N ASP A 19 -5.55 -17.95 -2.68
CA ASP A 19 -5.96 -19.32 -2.35
C ASP A 19 -5.09 -20.39 -3.03
N ARG A 20 -4.47 -20.04 -4.16
CA ARG A 20 -3.59 -20.92 -4.94
C ARG A 20 -2.10 -20.64 -4.73
N ALA A 21 -1.74 -19.77 -3.79
CA ALA A 21 -0.37 -19.33 -3.54
C ALA A 21 0.35 -18.84 -4.82
N ILE A 22 -0.39 -18.22 -5.74
CA ILE A 22 0.17 -17.55 -6.92
C ILE A 22 0.75 -16.21 -6.45
N PRO A 23 2.00 -15.86 -6.77
CA PRO A 23 2.57 -14.57 -6.41
C PRO A 23 1.75 -13.40 -6.95
N VAL A 24 1.52 -12.40 -6.10
CA VAL A 24 0.70 -11.22 -6.40
C VAL A 24 1.51 -9.95 -6.12
N LEU A 25 1.50 -9.00 -7.06
CA LEU A 25 2.04 -7.65 -6.88
C LEU A 25 0.92 -6.63 -7.04
N GLY A 26 0.58 -5.94 -5.95
CA GLY A 26 -0.34 -4.80 -5.97
C GLY A 26 0.42 -3.49 -6.05
N VAL A 27 0.13 -2.65 -7.05
CA VAL A 27 0.77 -1.33 -7.21
C VAL A 27 -0.25 -0.22 -6.96
N CYS A 28 0.10 0.77 -6.14
CA CYS A 28 -0.78 1.89 -5.78
C CYS A 28 -2.14 1.37 -5.27
N ARG A 29 -3.22 1.57 -6.04
CA ARG A 29 -4.55 1.06 -5.71
C ARG A 29 -4.61 -0.47 -5.56
N GLY A 30 -3.74 -1.21 -6.23
CA GLY A 30 -3.62 -2.65 -6.06
C GLY A 30 -3.21 -3.02 -4.63
N ALA A 31 -2.21 -2.35 -4.05
CA ALA A 31 -1.78 -2.57 -2.67
C ALA A 31 -2.88 -2.18 -1.68
N GLN A 32 -3.54 -1.05 -1.91
CA GLN A 32 -4.68 -0.58 -1.09
C GLN A 32 -5.84 -1.58 -1.08
N LEU A 33 -6.19 -2.13 -2.24
CA LEU A 33 -7.26 -3.12 -2.34
C LEU A 33 -6.88 -4.42 -1.64
N LEU A 34 -5.62 -4.85 -1.71
CA LEU A 34 -5.14 -6.02 -0.97
C LEU A 34 -5.21 -5.80 0.54
N ASP A 35 -4.77 -4.64 1.02
CA ASP A 35 -4.85 -4.27 2.44
C ASP A 35 -6.29 -4.27 2.96
N VAL A 36 -7.21 -3.59 2.26
CA VAL A 36 -8.64 -3.54 2.63
C VAL A 36 -9.28 -4.93 2.55
N ALA A 37 -8.90 -5.73 1.56
CA ALA A 37 -9.39 -7.11 1.42
C ALA A 37 -8.98 -8.00 2.62
N LEU A 38 -7.85 -7.69 3.26
CA LEU A 38 -7.35 -8.32 4.49
C LEU A 38 -7.81 -7.60 5.77
N GLY A 39 -8.77 -6.67 5.70
CA GLY A 39 -9.36 -6.02 6.88
C GLY A 39 -8.74 -4.68 7.28
N GLY A 40 -7.80 -4.17 6.47
CA GLY A 40 -7.20 -2.86 6.65
C GLY A 40 -8.12 -1.68 6.31
N THR A 41 -7.62 -0.46 6.52
CA THR A 41 -8.30 0.82 6.21
C THR A 41 -7.36 1.77 5.49
N LEU A 42 -7.94 2.75 4.80
CA LEU A 42 -7.21 3.83 4.13
C LEU A 42 -7.59 5.17 4.76
N HIS A 43 -6.64 6.10 4.86
CA HIS A 43 -7.01 7.51 5.03
C HIS A 43 -7.63 8.01 3.72
N GLN A 44 -8.69 8.81 3.82
CA GLN A 44 -9.36 9.31 2.62
C GLN A 44 -8.51 10.33 1.85
N HIS A 45 -7.76 11.18 2.54
CA HIS A 45 -6.94 12.24 1.93
C HIS A 45 -5.59 12.38 2.64
N VAL A 46 -4.48 12.14 1.93
CA VAL A 46 -3.10 12.32 2.46
C VAL A 46 -2.83 13.75 2.97
N PRO A 47 -3.24 14.86 2.29
CA PRO A 47 -2.88 16.20 2.73
C PRO A 47 -3.39 16.55 4.13
N GLU A 48 -4.50 15.94 4.55
CA GLU A 48 -5.07 16.11 5.90
C GLU A 48 -4.25 15.38 6.97
N LEU A 49 -3.46 14.37 6.57
CA LEU A 49 -2.62 13.57 7.45
C LEU A 49 -1.22 14.18 7.63
N VAL A 50 -0.58 14.59 6.53
CA VAL A 50 0.84 14.99 6.54
C VAL A 50 1.08 16.48 6.29
N GLY A 51 0.03 17.25 5.98
CA GLY A 51 0.14 18.69 5.69
C GLY A 51 0.88 19.03 4.41
N THR A 52 1.16 18.05 3.54
CA THR A 52 1.85 18.24 2.26
C THR A 52 1.11 17.58 1.10
N THR A 53 1.49 17.98 -0.10
CA THR A 53 0.97 17.46 -1.36
C THR A 53 1.92 16.48 -2.05
N ALA A 54 2.98 16.07 -1.35
CA ALA A 54 4.09 15.27 -1.88
C ALA A 54 3.66 13.88 -2.37
N HIS A 55 2.48 13.40 -1.97
CA HIS A 55 1.90 12.13 -2.43
C HIS A 55 0.89 12.29 -3.58
N GLY A 56 0.67 13.52 -4.05
CA GLY A 56 -0.16 13.84 -5.23
C GLY A 56 -1.46 14.57 -4.88
N ALA A 57 -1.35 15.84 -4.47
CA ALA A 57 -2.55 16.66 -4.23
C ALA A 57 -3.13 17.35 -5.47
N ALA A 58 -2.53 17.22 -6.65
CA ALA A 58 -3.10 17.72 -7.90
C ALA A 58 -2.65 16.86 -9.09
N PRO A 59 -3.56 16.19 -9.81
CA PRO A 59 -3.24 15.57 -11.10
C PRO A 59 -2.66 16.62 -12.09
N PRO A 60 -1.71 16.26 -12.98
CA PRO A 60 -1.38 14.91 -13.44
C PRO A 60 0.07 14.43 -13.14
N GLU A 61 0.81 15.09 -12.25
CA GLU A 61 2.25 14.84 -12.10
C GLU A 61 2.59 13.86 -10.99
N PHE A 62 3.47 12.90 -11.30
CA PHE A 62 4.06 12.03 -10.29
C PHE A 62 5.05 12.84 -9.44
N ALA A 63 4.89 12.77 -8.13
CA ALA A 63 5.88 13.29 -7.21
C ALA A 63 7.02 12.27 -7.04
N ALA A 64 8.22 12.77 -6.75
CA ALA A 64 9.34 11.94 -6.33
C ALA A 64 9.39 11.93 -4.80
N VAL A 65 9.30 10.74 -4.21
CA VAL A 65 9.29 10.54 -2.76
C VAL A 65 10.46 9.66 -2.37
N ASP A 66 11.19 10.07 -1.34
CA ASP A 66 12.24 9.25 -0.73
C ASP A 66 11.61 8.30 0.29
N VAL A 67 11.96 7.02 0.19
CA VAL A 67 11.39 5.94 1.00
C VAL A 67 12.49 5.12 1.67
N ASP A 68 12.28 4.81 2.93
CA ASP A 68 13.10 3.92 3.73
C ASP A 68 12.46 2.53 3.69
N LEU A 69 13.26 1.51 3.36
CA LEU A 69 12.84 0.12 3.21
C LEU A 69 13.52 -0.77 4.24
N ASP A 70 12.77 -1.75 4.73
CA ASP A 70 13.33 -2.83 5.55
C ASP A 70 14.26 -3.71 4.70
N ALA A 71 15.54 -3.80 5.08
CA ALA A 71 16.55 -4.64 4.44
C ALA A 71 16.17 -6.13 4.35
N GLY A 72 15.38 -6.62 5.31
CA GLY A 72 14.88 -7.98 5.35
C GLY A 72 13.70 -8.24 4.41
N SER A 73 13.11 -7.19 3.84
CA SER A 73 11.99 -7.28 2.90
C SER A 73 12.41 -7.65 1.49
N LEU A 74 11.49 -8.17 0.68
CA LEU A 74 11.75 -8.40 -0.74
C LEU A 74 12.09 -7.09 -1.45
N ALA A 75 11.35 -6.01 -1.16
CA ALA A 75 11.59 -4.70 -1.73
C ALA A 75 12.97 -4.15 -1.35
N GLY A 76 13.35 -4.24 -0.06
CA GLY A 76 14.65 -3.79 0.44
C GLY A 76 15.82 -4.58 -0.15
N ARG A 77 15.67 -5.88 -0.38
CA ARG A 77 16.69 -6.68 -1.09
C ARG A 77 16.86 -6.29 -2.56
N LEU A 78 15.81 -5.80 -3.21
CA LEU A 78 15.83 -5.43 -4.63
C LEU A 78 16.29 -3.99 -4.86
N LEU A 79 15.92 -3.07 -3.97
CA LEU A 79 16.11 -1.63 -4.15
C LEU A 79 17.15 -1.04 -3.18
N GLY A 80 17.55 -1.77 -2.14
CA GLY A 80 18.32 -1.25 -1.01
C GLY A 80 17.43 -0.74 0.12
N GLU A 81 18.05 -0.24 1.20
CA GLU A 81 17.36 0.31 2.37
C GLU A 81 16.77 1.71 2.15
N HIS A 82 17.18 2.38 1.05
CA HIS A 82 16.69 3.70 0.67
C HIS A 82 16.47 3.76 -0.84
N ALA A 83 15.34 4.28 -1.28
CA ALA A 83 15.04 4.47 -2.69
C ALA A 83 14.26 5.76 -2.93
N ARG A 84 14.44 6.33 -4.13
CA ARG A 84 13.61 7.43 -4.63
C ARG A 84 12.59 6.89 -5.61
N VAL A 85 11.31 6.94 -5.24
CA VAL A 85 10.20 6.34 -6.00
C VAL A 85 9.27 7.39 -6.58
N ARG A 86 8.46 6.99 -7.56
CA ARG A 86 7.40 7.85 -8.11
C ARG A 86 6.08 7.55 -7.40
N CYS A 87 5.49 8.58 -6.80
CA CYS A 87 4.25 8.50 -6.07
C CYS A 87 3.14 9.29 -6.78
N LEU A 88 1.95 8.69 -6.84
CA LEU A 88 0.71 9.31 -7.30
C LEU A 88 -0.48 8.61 -6.62
N HIS A 89 -0.72 8.91 -5.35
CA HIS A 89 -1.91 8.47 -4.63
C HIS A 89 -2.34 9.46 -3.55
N HIS A 90 -3.64 9.78 -3.53
CA HIS A 90 -4.21 10.63 -2.50
C HIS A 90 -4.72 9.85 -1.28
N GLN A 91 -4.63 8.52 -1.29
CA GLN A 91 -5.08 7.63 -0.21
C GLN A 91 -3.91 6.76 0.26
N PRO A 92 -3.42 6.91 1.49
CA PRO A 92 -2.44 6.01 2.10
C PRO A 92 -3.14 4.93 2.95
N ILE A 93 -2.42 3.85 3.26
CA ILE A 93 -2.87 2.85 4.24
C ILE A 93 -2.88 3.50 5.64
N ASP A 94 -3.97 3.26 6.38
CA ASP A 94 -4.19 3.71 7.76
C ASP A 94 -3.94 2.56 8.73
N ARG A 95 -4.92 1.65 8.89
CA ARG A 95 -4.75 0.42 9.66
C ARG A 95 -4.41 -0.70 8.69
N LEU A 96 -3.30 -1.39 8.98
CA LEU A 96 -2.86 -2.53 8.18
C LEU A 96 -3.82 -3.73 8.32
N GLY A 97 -4.07 -4.42 7.21
CA GLY A 97 -4.80 -5.69 7.18
C GLY A 97 -4.03 -6.86 7.81
N ASP A 98 -4.75 -7.93 8.10
CA ASP A 98 -4.22 -9.12 8.77
C ASP A 98 -3.19 -9.86 7.88
N GLY A 99 -2.11 -10.36 8.51
CA GLY A 99 -1.06 -11.13 7.83
C GLY A 99 -0.14 -10.30 6.92
N LEU A 100 -0.23 -8.98 7.01
CA LEU A 100 0.70 -8.04 6.37
C LEU A 100 1.64 -7.43 7.41
N ARG A 101 2.80 -6.97 6.92
CA ARG A 101 3.72 -6.10 7.64
C ARG A 101 4.13 -4.93 6.73
N VAL A 102 4.40 -3.78 7.34
CA VAL A 102 4.94 -2.62 6.61
C VAL A 102 6.42 -2.86 6.33
N THR A 103 6.84 -2.65 5.08
CA THR A 103 8.23 -2.86 4.64
C THR A 103 8.86 -1.64 4.00
N ALA A 104 8.08 -0.60 3.69
CA ALA A 104 8.63 0.70 3.32
C ALA A 104 7.75 1.84 3.83
N ARG A 105 8.40 2.96 4.20
CA ARG A 105 7.74 4.20 4.59
C ARG A 105 8.44 5.41 3.96
N ALA A 106 7.67 6.43 3.62
CA ALA A 106 8.21 7.76 3.33
C ALA A 106 8.63 8.48 4.62
N CYS A 107 9.39 9.57 4.50
CA CYS A 107 9.88 10.36 5.63
C CYS A 107 8.78 11.00 6.49
N ASP A 108 7.58 11.17 5.93
CA ASP A 108 6.38 11.66 6.62
C ASP A 108 5.57 10.52 7.27
N GLY A 109 6.09 9.29 7.26
CA GLY A 109 5.52 8.11 7.90
C GLY A 109 4.50 7.35 7.06
N VAL A 110 4.13 7.86 5.88
CA VAL A 110 3.19 7.21 4.95
C VAL A 110 3.72 5.83 4.56
N VAL A 111 2.84 4.83 4.60
CA VAL A 111 3.16 3.46 4.18
C VAL A 111 3.26 3.40 2.66
N GLU A 112 4.40 2.93 2.17
CA GLU A 112 4.74 2.88 0.74
C GLU A 112 4.87 1.44 0.22
N ALA A 113 5.14 0.49 1.11
CA ALA A 113 5.13 -0.93 0.77
C ALA A 113 4.69 -1.79 1.96
N VAL A 114 3.98 -2.87 1.62
CA VAL A 114 3.56 -3.92 2.55
C VAL A 114 3.89 -5.28 1.94
N GLU A 115 4.27 -6.23 2.78
CA GLU A 115 4.55 -7.62 2.41
C GLU A 115 3.84 -8.56 3.38
N PRO A 116 3.68 -9.85 3.02
CA PRO A 116 3.26 -10.86 3.99
C PRO A 116 4.18 -10.88 5.22
N SER A 117 3.57 -11.05 6.40
CA SER A 117 4.26 -11.15 7.70
C SER A 117 4.96 -12.49 7.90
#